data_AF-J7QS70-F1
#
_entry.id   AF-J7QS70-F1
#
_cell.length_a   1.000
_cell.length_b   1.000
_cell.length_c   1.000
_cell.angle_alpha   90.00
_cell.angle_beta   90.00
_cell.angle_gamma   90.00
#
_symmetry.space_group_name_H-M   'P 1'
#
loop_
_entity.id
_entity.type
_entity.pdbx_description
1 polymer ?
#
loop_
_entity_poly.entity_id
_entity_poly.type
_entity_poly.pdbx_seq_one_letter_code
_entity_poly.pdbx_strand_id
1 'polypeptide(L)'
;MRTLLAILLFPLLVQAAGEGMWQASSVGITLNHRGESMSSAPLSTRQPASGLMTLVAWRYQLIGPTPSGLRVRLCSQSRCVELEGQSGTTVAFSGIAAAEPLRFIWEVPGGGRLIPPLKVQRNEVIVNYR
;
A
#
# COMPACT_ATOMS: atom_id res chain seq x y z
N MET A 1 -27.92 -51.78 -19.80
CA MET A 1 -28.21 -50.44 -20.35
C MET A 1 -29.13 -49.73 -19.34
N ARG A 2 -28.71 -48.84 -18.44
CA ARG A 2 -28.35 -47.41 -18.67
C ARG A 2 -27.92 -46.77 -17.33
N THR A 3 -27.17 -47.45 -16.46
CA THR A 3 -26.70 -46.89 -15.18
C THR A 3 -25.45 -46.02 -15.29
N LEU A 4 -25.02 -45.69 -16.52
CA LEU A 4 -23.75 -44.98 -16.79
C LEU A 4 -23.90 -43.46 -16.96
N LEU A 5 -25.08 -42.87 -16.79
CA LEU A 5 -25.33 -41.48 -17.17
C LEU A 5 -25.28 -40.44 -16.04
N ALA A 6 -24.76 -40.79 -14.85
CA ALA A 6 -24.75 -39.88 -13.69
C ALA A 6 -23.42 -39.15 -13.43
N ILE A 7 -22.38 -39.38 -14.23
CA ILE A 7 -21.01 -38.84 -13.97
C ILE A 7 -20.73 -37.52 -14.74
N LEU A 8 -21.63 -37.07 -15.62
CA LEU A 8 -21.37 -35.95 -16.55
C LEU A 8 -21.65 -34.53 -16.01
N LEU A 9 -21.94 -34.37 -14.72
CA LEU A 9 -22.31 -33.07 -14.13
C LEU A 9 -21.42 -32.67 -12.95
N PHE A 10 -20.12 -32.95 -13.03
CA PHE A 10 -19.16 -32.26 -12.18
C PHE A 10 -18.91 -30.87 -12.77
N PRO A 11 -19.43 -29.78 -12.17
CA PRO A 11 -19.02 -28.46 -12.60
C PRO A 11 -17.53 -28.34 -12.27
N LEU A 12 -16.72 -28.07 -13.29
CA LEU A 12 -15.36 -27.60 -13.12
C LEU A 12 -15.43 -26.29 -12.32
N LEU A 13 -15.30 -26.37 -11.00
CA LEU A 13 -14.98 -25.23 -10.16
C LEU A 13 -13.53 -24.85 -10.47
N VAL A 14 -13.33 -24.15 -11.59
CA VAL A 14 -12.08 -23.47 -11.88
C VAL A 14 -11.94 -22.39 -10.83
N GLN A 15 -11.18 -22.68 -9.77
CA GLN A 15 -10.73 -21.65 -8.85
C GLN A 15 -9.76 -20.79 -9.64
N ALA A 16 -10.24 -19.66 -10.16
CA ALA A 16 -9.35 -18.61 -10.61
C ALA A 16 -8.52 -18.22 -9.37
N ALA A 17 -7.24 -18.56 -9.36
CA ALA A 17 -6.25 -17.78 -8.63
C ALA A 17 -6.23 -16.41 -9.34
N GLY A 18 -7.25 -15.61 -9.05
CA GLY A 18 -7.60 -14.44 -9.82
C GLY A 18 -6.57 -13.36 -9.53
N GLU A 19 -5.82 -12.99 -10.57
CA GLU A 19 -5.10 -11.73 -10.53
C GLU A 19 -6.11 -10.61 -10.24
N GLY A 20 -5.76 -9.75 -9.30
CA GLY A 20 -6.64 -8.69 -8.84
C GLY A 20 -5.86 -7.43 -8.50
N MET A 21 -6.60 -6.33 -8.37
CA MET A 21 -6.04 -5.08 -7.89
C MET A 21 -7.00 -4.41 -6.91
N TRP A 22 -6.44 -3.75 -5.92
CA TRP A 22 -7.18 -2.80 -5.11
C TRP A 22 -6.41 -1.49 -5.01
N GLN A 23 -7.13 -0.42 -4.74
CA GLN A 23 -6.56 0.91 -4.54
C GLN A 23 -7.19 1.57 -3.33
N ALA A 24 -6.41 2.38 -2.62
CA ALA A 24 -6.87 3.15 -1.49
C ALA A 24 -6.06 4.43 -1.35
N SER A 25 -6.71 5.47 -0.83
CA SER A 25 -6.09 6.76 -0.55
C SER A 25 -6.57 7.31 0.78
N SER A 26 -5.74 8.09 1.46
CA SER A 26 -6.12 8.86 2.64
C SER A 26 -5.60 10.30 2.53
N VAL A 27 -6.17 11.18 3.36
CA VAL A 27 -5.51 12.45 3.69
C VAL A 27 -4.20 12.13 4.41
N GLY A 28 -3.20 12.95 4.17
CA GLY A 28 -1.88 12.81 4.79
C GLY A 28 -1.80 13.45 6.18
N ILE A 29 -0.58 13.63 6.67
CA ILE A 29 -0.27 14.20 7.99
C ILE A 29 0.38 15.58 7.88
N THR A 30 0.49 16.27 9.02
CA THR A 30 1.34 17.46 9.15
C THR A 30 2.40 17.22 10.21
N LEU A 31 3.68 17.34 9.84
CA LEU A 31 4.81 17.29 10.76
C LEU A 31 5.33 18.71 11.01
N ASN A 32 5.40 19.09 12.29
CA ASN A 32 5.84 20.42 12.71
C ASN A 32 7.27 20.44 13.26
N HIS A 33 7.84 19.29 13.62
CA HIS A 33 9.21 19.18 14.10
C HIS A 33 9.99 18.09 13.35
N ARG A 34 11.31 18.26 13.35
CA ARG A 34 12.26 17.22 12.93
C ARG A 34 12.44 16.21 14.07
N GLY A 35 12.84 14.99 13.72
CA GLY A 35 13.03 13.89 14.67
C GLY A 35 11.73 13.21 15.10
N GLU A 36 10.58 13.66 14.57
CA GLU A 36 9.28 13.00 14.75
C GLU A 36 9.02 12.05 13.58
N SER A 37 8.52 10.84 13.89
CA SER A 37 8.01 9.89 12.92
C SER A 37 6.49 9.79 13.08
N MET A 38 5.73 10.07 12.02
CA MET A 38 4.27 9.98 12.02
C MET A 38 3.77 8.98 10.97
N SER A 39 2.71 8.24 11.30
CA SER A 39 2.01 7.36 10.36
C SER A 39 0.76 8.04 9.81
N SER A 40 0.52 7.91 8.49
CA SER A 40 -0.80 8.14 7.92
C SER A 40 -1.80 7.07 8.38
N ALA A 41 -3.08 7.31 8.13
CA ALA A 41 -4.12 6.30 8.27
C ALA A 41 -3.81 5.06 7.40
N PRO A 42 -4.19 3.85 7.84
CA PRO A 42 -3.99 2.64 7.04
C PRO A 42 -4.78 2.70 5.72
N LEU A 43 -4.14 2.21 4.66
CA LEU A 43 -4.72 2.00 3.35
C LEU A 43 -5.00 0.52 3.19
N SER A 44 -6.28 0.16 3.09
CA SER A 44 -6.75 -1.22 2.97
C SER A 44 -7.73 -1.38 1.83
N THR A 45 -7.84 -2.61 1.32
CA THR A 45 -8.88 -2.97 0.36
C THR A 45 -10.28 -2.76 0.95
N ARG A 46 -11.24 -2.33 0.13
CA ARG A 46 -12.67 -2.22 0.49
C ARG A 46 -13.46 -3.48 0.12
N GLN A 47 -12.90 -4.32 -0.74
CA GLN A 47 -13.47 -5.58 -1.19
C GLN A 47 -12.57 -6.73 -0.72
N PRO A 48 -13.10 -7.94 -0.55
CA PRO A 48 -12.26 -9.10 -0.23
C PRO A 48 -11.14 -9.24 -1.27
N ALA A 49 -9.89 -9.21 -0.82
CA ALA A 49 -8.71 -9.49 -1.63
C ALA A 49 -8.02 -10.72 -1.06
N SER A 50 -8.03 -11.82 -1.81
CA SER A 50 -7.34 -13.06 -1.46
C SER A 50 -6.12 -13.24 -2.35
N GLY A 51 -5.07 -13.88 -1.81
CA GLY A 51 -3.79 -14.06 -2.51
C GLY A 51 -2.69 -13.17 -1.95
N LEU A 52 -1.63 -13.04 -2.72
CA LEU A 52 -0.39 -12.37 -2.31
C LEU A 52 -0.11 -11.17 -3.19
N MET A 53 0.33 -10.07 -2.58
CA MET A 53 0.77 -8.88 -3.30
C MET A 53 1.89 -9.22 -4.28
N THR A 54 1.90 -8.53 -5.41
CA THR A 54 2.93 -8.68 -6.46
C THR A 54 3.66 -7.37 -6.69
N LEU A 55 2.93 -6.33 -7.10
CA LEU A 55 3.45 -5.00 -7.38
C LEU A 55 2.58 -3.95 -6.71
N VAL A 56 3.22 -3.04 -5.99
CA VAL A 56 2.59 -1.90 -5.34
C VAL A 56 3.04 -0.61 -6.03
N ALA A 57 2.11 0.07 -6.69
CA ALA A 57 2.31 1.45 -7.11
C ALA A 57 1.88 2.38 -5.98
N TRP A 58 2.58 3.49 -5.82
CA TRP A 58 2.34 4.43 -4.74
C TRP A 58 2.51 5.85 -5.23
N ARG A 59 1.79 6.77 -4.59
CA ARG A 59 1.91 8.20 -4.82
C ARG A 59 1.56 8.98 -3.58
N TYR A 60 2.18 10.14 -3.41
CA TYR A 60 1.75 11.14 -2.46
C TYR A 60 1.88 12.54 -3.06
N GLN A 61 1.22 13.51 -2.41
CA GLN A 61 1.22 14.90 -2.80
C GLN A 61 1.48 15.77 -1.58
N LEU A 62 2.42 16.71 -1.70
CA LEU A 62 2.75 17.66 -0.65
C LEU A 62 2.11 19.03 -0.91
N ILE A 63 1.80 19.74 0.16
CA ILE A 63 1.45 21.16 0.11
C ILE A 63 2.71 21.95 0.48
N GLY A 64 3.37 22.51 -0.53
CA GLY A 64 4.62 23.25 -0.37
C GLY A 64 5.87 22.44 -0.74
N PRO A 65 7.07 22.92 -0.37
CA PRO A 65 8.32 22.30 -0.76
C PRO A 65 8.54 20.96 -0.03
N THR A 66 9.29 20.05 -0.65
CA THR A 66 9.77 18.84 0.02
C THR A 66 10.89 19.22 0.99
N PRO A 67 10.77 18.95 2.31
CA PRO A 67 11.85 19.24 3.24
C PRO A 67 13.12 18.43 2.92
N SER A 68 14.28 19.06 3.13
CA SER A 68 15.56 18.37 2.99
C SER A 68 15.67 17.22 3.99
N GLY A 69 16.01 16.03 3.49
CA GLY A 69 16.13 14.82 4.28
C GLY A 69 14.79 14.17 4.64
N LEU A 70 13.68 14.54 3.98
CA LEU A 70 12.42 13.81 4.12
C LEU A 70 12.63 12.33 3.81
N ARG A 71 12.32 11.48 4.77
CA ARG A 71 12.24 10.03 4.63
C ARG A 71 10.79 9.62 4.61
N VAL A 72 10.40 8.94 3.54
CA VAL A 72 9.06 8.36 3.39
C VAL A 72 9.22 6.86 3.29
N ARG A 73 8.50 6.12 4.13
CA ARG A 73 8.46 4.66 4.08
C ARG A 73 7.04 4.19 3.85
N LEU A 74 6.87 3.16 3.03
CA LEU A 74 5.63 2.39 2.98
C LEU A 74 5.83 1.14 3.82
N CYS A 75 4.90 0.84 4.71
CA CYS A 75 5.00 -0.28 5.64
C CYS A 75 3.76 -1.15 5.60
N SER A 76 3.98 -2.45 5.53
CA SER A 76 3.03 -3.50 5.92
C SER A 76 3.24 -3.82 7.41
N GLN A 77 2.61 -4.87 7.94
CA GLN A 77 2.81 -5.36 9.31
C GLN A 77 4.23 -5.89 9.56
N SER A 78 4.85 -6.50 8.55
CA SER A 78 6.14 -7.20 8.69
C SER A 78 7.29 -6.60 7.88
N ARG A 79 7.00 -5.64 7.00
CA ARG A 79 8.00 -5.10 6.06
C ARG A 79 7.80 -3.61 5.83
N CYS A 80 8.90 -2.87 5.75
CA CYS A 80 8.91 -1.48 5.33
C CYS A 80 9.89 -1.29 4.17
N VAL A 81 9.56 -0.40 3.24
CA VAL A 81 10.43 0.02 2.13
C VAL A 81 10.52 1.53 2.08
N GLU A 82 11.72 2.07 1.85
CA GLU A 82 11.93 3.50 1.62
C GLU A 82 11.46 3.88 0.21
N LEU A 83 10.83 5.04 0.10
CA LEU A 83 10.26 5.55 -1.14
C LEU A 83 11.07 6.74 -1.63
N GLU A 84 11.46 6.70 -2.90
CA GLU A 84 12.17 7.80 -3.54
C GLU A 84 11.25 8.60 -4.47
N GLY A 85 11.17 9.91 -4.26
CA GLY A 85 10.27 10.78 -5.01
C GLY A 85 8.82 10.72 -4.52
N GLN A 86 7.90 11.38 -5.24
CA GLN A 86 6.48 11.48 -4.85
C GLN A 86 5.58 10.41 -5.48
N SER A 87 6.12 9.57 -6.35
CA SER A 87 5.41 8.45 -6.95
C SER A 87 6.38 7.39 -7.47
N GLY A 88 5.96 6.13 -7.46
CA GLY A 88 6.78 5.05 -7.98
C GLY A 88 6.07 3.70 -7.91
N THR A 89 6.84 2.64 -8.13
CA THR A 89 6.39 1.26 -7.97
C THR A 89 7.41 0.46 -7.17
N THR A 90 6.97 -0.61 -6.52
CA THR A 90 7.85 -1.52 -5.79
C THR A 90 7.29 -2.93 -5.77
N VAL A 91 8.18 -3.92 -5.86
CA VAL A 91 7.90 -5.34 -5.63
C VAL A 91 8.28 -5.78 -4.21
N ALA A 92 8.71 -4.83 -3.37
CA ALA A 92 9.20 -5.11 -2.03
C ALA A 92 8.13 -5.76 -1.14
N PHE A 93 6.84 -5.64 -1.44
CA PHE A 93 5.77 -6.31 -0.69
C PHE A 93 5.37 -7.68 -1.27
N SER A 94 6.10 -8.19 -2.26
CA SER A 94 5.78 -9.48 -2.85
C SER A 94 5.75 -10.59 -1.79
N GLY A 95 4.70 -11.42 -1.87
CA GLY A 95 4.45 -12.52 -0.93
C GLY A 95 3.71 -12.14 0.35
N ILE A 96 3.35 -10.87 0.53
CA ILE A 96 2.53 -10.40 1.67
C ILE A 96 1.05 -10.55 1.32
N ALA A 97 0.21 -10.89 2.29
CA ALA A 97 -1.23 -11.08 2.07
C ALA A 97 -1.87 -9.83 1.46
N ALA A 98 -2.63 -9.99 0.36
CA ALA A 98 -3.26 -8.88 -0.34
C ALA A 98 -4.26 -8.08 0.52
N ALA A 99 -4.82 -8.70 1.56
CA ALA A 99 -5.72 -8.06 2.52
C ALA A 99 -4.99 -7.18 3.56
N GLU A 100 -3.66 -7.27 3.66
CA GLU A 100 -2.89 -6.54 4.66
C GLU A 100 -2.88 -5.03 4.38
N PRO A 101 -3.19 -4.18 5.37
CA PRO A 101 -3.14 -2.73 5.19
C PRO A 101 -1.70 -2.23 5.05
N LEU A 102 -1.52 -1.22 4.19
CA LEU A 102 -0.27 -0.48 4.05
C LEU A 102 -0.37 0.90 4.73
N ARG A 103 0.74 1.39 5.29
CA ARG A 103 0.83 2.70 5.94
C ARG A 103 2.02 3.49 5.42
N PHE A 104 1.80 4.76 5.12
CA PHE A 104 2.91 5.70 4.90
C PHE A 104 3.43 6.17 6.26
N ILE A 105 4.74 6.09 6.44
CA ILE A 105 5.47 6.62 7.59
C ILE A 105 6.33 7.78 7.10
N TRP A 106 6.25 8.91 7.80
CA TRP A 106 6.87 10.17 7.44
C TRP A 106 7.84 10.57 8.56
N GLU A 107 9.05 10.94 8.18
CA GLU A 107 10.06 11.41 9.12
C GLU A 107 10.96 12.43 8.43
N VAL A 108 11.33 13.48 9.16
CA VAL A 108 12.43 14.36 8.78
C VAL A 108 13.47 14.31 9.89
N PRO A 109 14.60 13.63 9.72
CA PRO A 109 15.62 13.50 10.76
C PRO A 109 16.16 14.85 11.25
N GLY A 110 16.70 14.84 12.47
CA GLY A 110 17.25 16.02 13.14
C GLY A 110 16.44 16.38 14.38
N GLY A 111 16.48 17.66 14.77
CA GLY A 111 15.72 18.17 15.92
C GLY A 111 15.26 19.61 15.70
N GLY A 112 14.28 20.03 16.50
CA GLY A 112 13.70 21.37 16.45
C GLY A 112 12.58 21.53 15.42
N ARG A 113 12.13 22.77 15.23
CA ARG A 113 10.99 23.10 14.37
C ARG A 113 11.30 22.85 12.90
N LEU A 114 10.33 22.29 12.19
CA LEU A 114 10.36 22.11 10.74
C LEU A 114 9.69 23.32 10.07
N ILE A 115 10.47 24.08 9.29
CA ILE A 115 10.02 25.34 8.66
C ILE A 115 10.32 25.29 7.15
N PRO A 116 9.29 25.39 6.27
CA PRO A 116 7.88 25.22 6.60
C PRO A 116 7.58 23.79 7.12
N PRO A 117 6.48 23.56 7.84
CA PRO A 117 6.09 22.22 8.25
C PRO A 117 5.84 21.34 7.01
N LEU A 118 6.12 20.04 7.14
CA LEU A 118 5.71 19.09 6.11
C LEU A 118 4.19 18.97 6.17
N LYS A 119 3.53 19.22 5.04
CA LYS A 119 2.08 19.03 4.89
C LYS A 119 1.82 18.05 3.76
N VAL A 120 1.30 16.86 4.09
CA VAL A 120 0.93 15.86 3.09
C VAL A 120 -0.55 16.03 2.76
N GLN A 121 -0.85 16.39 1.51
CA GLN A 121 -2.22 16.56 1.04
C GLN A 121 -2.95 15.22 0.93
N ARG A 122 -2.30 14.25 0.29
CA ARG A 122 -2.87 12.94 -0.06
C ARG A 122 -1.75 11.92 -0.19
N ASN A 123 -2.06 10.68 0.19
CA ASN A 123 -1.23 9.52 -0.11
C ASN A 123 -2.11 8.36 -0.60
N GLU A 124 -1.63 7.58 -1.55
CA GLU A 124 -2.39 6.51 -2.20
C GLU A 124 -1.50 5.36 -2.64
N VAL A 125 -2.12 4.19 -2.74
CA VAL A 125 -1.51 2.97 -3.27
C VAL A 125 -2.46 2.29 -4.25
N ILE A 126 -1.85 1.59 -5.21
CA ILE A 126 -2.49 0.58 -6.04
C ILE A 126 -1.72 -0.71 -5.83
N VAL A 127 -2.40 -1.75 -5.35
CA VAL A 127 -1.80 -3.04 -5.00
C VAL A 127 -2.34 -4.09 -5.95
N ASN A 128 -1.43 -4.66 -6.75
CA ASN A 128 -1.70 -5.84 -7.55
C ASN A 128 -1.44 -7.09 -6.72
N TYR A 129 -2.25 -8.13 -6.90
CA TYR A 129 -2.13 -9.39 -6.21
C TYR A 129 -2.58 -10.55 -7.09
N ARG A 130 -2.22 -11.77 -6.71
CA ARG A 130 -2.62 -13.03 -7.36
C ARG A 130 -2.63 -14.19 -6.37
#